data_AF-A0A369JUR9-F1
#
_entry.id   AF-A0A369JUR9-F1
#
_cell.length_a   1.000
_cell.length_b   1.000
_cell.length_c   1.000
_cell.angle_alpha   90.00
_cell.angle_beta   90.00
_cell.angle_gamma   90.00
#
_symmetry.space_group_name_H-M   'P 1'
#
loop_
_entity.id
_entity.type
_entity.pdbx_description
1 polymer ?
#
loop_
_entity_poly.entity_id
_entity_poly.type
_entity_poly.pdbx_seq_one_letter_code
_entity_poly.pdbx_strand_id
1 'polypeptide(L)'
;MPLVASSGPISKQFSKEFCFANADITFKSSDDVLFGVHKAQLEATTGGFVSTELHSKDEVVPLPESSAVLEWLFRFIYPKLRQKLDADLQFEMLDELSEAAEKYEVYNAMDACETRMSETLPNHADRIIHYAIKHNYSAMVDAAAEALLRQPVGQAMKKLPQNLFLAWALYHDQWSNLQRMAIYEHPYGFGGWFSFGVPGK
;
A
#
# COMPACT_ATOMS: atom_id res chain seq x y z
N MET A 1 14.70 -26.44 -40.71
CA MET A 1 15.28 -25.17 -40.22
C MET A 1 14.18 -24.12 -40.20
N PRO A 2 13.71 -23.62 -39.04
CA PRO A 2 12.85 -22.45 -39.02
C PRO A 2 13.68 -21.17 -38.86
N LEU A 3 13.22 -20.14 -39.56
CA LEU A 3 13.81 -18.81 -39.64
C LEU A 3 13.87 -18.12 -38.28
N VAL A 4 15.04 -17.55 -37.98
CA VAL A 4 15.24 -16.59 -36.90
C VAL A 4 14.44 -15.33 -37.22
N ALA A 5 13.47 -14.99 -36.38
CA ALA A 5 12.83 -13.69 -36.40
C ALA A 5 13.88 -12.63 -36.03
N SER A 6 14.19 -11.74 -36.97
CA SER A 6 14.99 -10.56 -36.73
C SER A 6 14.21 -9.63 -35.80
N SER A 7 14.58 -9.60 -34.52
CA SER A 7 14.17 -8.54 -33.60
C SER A 7 14.85 -7.25 -34.06
N GLY A 8 14.07 -6.30 -34.58
CA GLY A 8 14.54 -4.95 -34.84
C GLY A 8 15.13 -4.30 -33.57
N PRO A 9 15.89 -3.20 -33.69
CA PRO A 9 16.44 -2.54 -32.52
C PRO A 9 15.30 -2.08 -31.61
N ILE A 10 15.17 -2.71 -30.44
CA ILE A 10 14.26 -2.28 -29.39
C ILE A 10 14.66 -0.85 -29.04
N SER A 11 13.86 0.13 -29.44
CA SER A 11 14.08 1.52 -29.05
C SER A 11 14.00 1.59 -27.54
N LYS A 12 15.12 1.86 -26.87
CA LYS A 12 15.18 2.05 -25.43
C LYS A 12 14.28 3.23 -25.05
N GLN A 13 13.14 2.96 -24.42
CA GLN A 13 12.22 4.00 -23.95
C GLN A 13 12.68 4.45 -22.57
N PHE A 14 13.01 5.73 -22.42
CA PHE A 14 13.28 6.34 -21.12
C PHE A 14 12.02 6.98 -20.55
N SER A 15 11.89 6.98 -19.22
CA SER A 15 10.88 7.79 -18.54
C SER A 15 11.10 9.26 -18.86
N LYS A 16 10.00 9.99 -19.07
CA LYS A 16 10.07 11.43 -19.34
C LYS A 16 10.49 12.23 -18.10
N GLU A 17 10.13 11.75 -16.92
CA GLU A 17 10.42 12.43 -15.65
C GLU A 17 11.79 12.04 -15.10
N PHE A 18 12.22 10.80 -15.31
CA PHE A 18 13.45 10.23 -14.76
C PHE A 18 14.44 9.86 -15.86
N CYS A 19 14.92 10.87 -16.58
CA CYS A 19 15.95 10.75 -17.62
C CYS A 19 17.01 11.84 -17.45
N PHE A 20 17.60 11.93 -16.26
CA PHE A 20 18.63 12.93 -15.96
C PHE A 20 19.93 12.62 -16.70
N ALA A 21 20.50 13.61 -17.40
CA ALA A 21 21.76 13.45 -18.12
C ALA A 21 22.96 13.16 -17.19
N ASN A 22 22.85 13.56 -15.93
CA ASN A 22 23.83 13.33 -14.87
C ASN A 22 23.44 12.16 -13.94
N ALA A 23 22.45 11.35 -14.29
CA ALA A 23 22.17 10.10 -13.59
C ALA A 23 23.42 9.21 -13.55
N ASP A 24 23.67 8.58 -12.41
CA ASP A 24 24.80 7.69 -12.15
C ASP A 24 24.38 6.22 -12.02
N ILE A 25 23.07 5.95 -12.11
CA ILE A 25 22.47 4.62 -12.22
C ILE A 25 21.25 4.62 -13.13
N THR A 26 21.04 3.50 -13.83
CA THR A 26 19.84 3.27 -14.64
C THR A 26 19.10 2.03 -14.14
N PHE A 27 17.82 2.18 -13.80
CA PHE A 27 16.92 1.05 -13.57
C PHE A 27 16.12 0.73 -14.83
N LYS A 28 15.72 -0.54 -14.98
CA LYS A 28 14.79 -0.98 -16.03
C LYS A 28 13.58 -1.64 -15.39
N SER A 29 12.38 -1.16 -15.71
CA SER A 29 11.13 -1.78 -15.28
C SER A 29 10.87 -3.13 -15.97
N SER A 30 9.85 -3.85 -15.49
CA SER A 30 9.39 -5.10 -16.10
C SER A 30 8.80 -4.94 -17.51
N ASP A 31 8.33 -3.74 -17.84
CA ASP A 31 7.83 -3.32 -19.16
C ASP A 31 8.88 -2.54 -19.97
N ASP A 32 10.16 -2.77 -19.68
CA ASP A 32 11.34 -2.32 -20.45
C ASP A 32 11.53 -0.79 -20.56
N VAL A 33 10.97 -0.01 -19.62
CA VAL A 33 11.22 1.43 -19.50
C VAL A 33 12.45 1.69 -18.63
N LEU A 34 13.31 2.60 -19.08
CA LEU A 34 14.54 2.98 -18.40
C LEU A 34 14.36 4.24 -17.55
N PHE A 35 14.96 4.21 -16.35
CA PHE A 35 14.90 5.27 -15.36
C PHE A 35 16.33 5.65 -14.94
N GLY A 36 16.79 6.81 -15.38
CA GLY A 36 18.04 7.39 -14.88
C GLY A 36 17.79 8.11 -13.57
N VAL A 37 18.40 7.66 -12.48
CA VAL A 37 18.27 8.26 -11.13
C VAL A 37 19.64 8.52 -10.51
N HIS A 38 19.67 9.21 -9.36
CA HIS A 38 20.90 9.53 -8.64
C HIS A 38 21.09 8.62 -7.41
N LYS A 39 22.22 7.92 -7.33
CA LYS A 39 22.60 7.07 -6.18
C LYS A 39 22.58 7.81 -4.87
N ALA A 40 23.12 9.02 -4.85
CA ALA A 40 23.11 9.87 -3.66
C ALA A 40 21.69 10.09 -3.10
N GLN A 41 20.67 10.11 -3.96
CA GLN A 41 19.29 10.28 -3.51
C GLN A 41 18.68 8.96 -3.00
N LEU A 42 19.00 7.83 -3.65
CA LEU A 42 18.62 6.50 -3.17
C LEU A 42 19.18 6.25 -1.77
N GLU A 43 20.49 6.46 -1.60
CA GLU A 43 21.20 6.27 -0.33
C GLU A 43 20.64 7.14 0.80
N ALA A 44 20.18 8.35 0.48
CA ALA A 44 19.65 9.28 1.46
C ALA A 44 18.20 9.01 1.89
N THR A 45 17.42 8.28 1.08
CA THR A 45 15.95 8.19 1.27
C THR A 45 15.40 6.77 1.30
N THR A 46 16.25 5.77 1.06
CA THR A 46 15.84 4.37 0.96
C THR A 46 16.78 3.49 1.78
N GLY A 47 16.27 2.39 2.32
CA GLY A 47 17.09 1.36 2.98
C GLY A 47 17.38 0.14 2.11
N GLY A 48 16.50 -0.17 1.15
CA GLY A 48 16.60 -1.37 0.30
C GLY A 48 17.55 -1.26 -0.90
N PHE A 49 17.99 -0.05 -1.26
CA PHE A 49 18.99 0.16 -2.32
C PHE A 49 20.39 0.30 -1.72
N VAL A 50 21.01 -0.82 -1.34
CA VAL A 50 22.37 -0.82 -0.76
C VAL A 50 23.42 -0.61 -1.86
N SER A 51 24.28 0.40 -1.70
CA SER A 51 25.28 0.84 -2.70
C SER A 51 26.24 -0.24 -3.19
N THR A 52 26.42 -1.32 -2.42
CA THR A 52 27.33 -2.43 -2.77
C THR A 52 26.86 -3.22 -4.00
N GLU A 53 25.56 -3.21 -4.30
CA GLU A 53 24.96 -3.94 -5.43
C GLU A 53 24.77 -3.08 -6.69
N LEU A 54 24.97 -1.76 -6.57
CA LEU A 54 24.76 -0.82 -7.65
C LEU A 54 26.12 -0.48 -8.28
N HIS A 55 26.59 -1.26 -9.27
CA HIS A 55 27.83 -0.95 -9.97
C HIS A 55 27.64 0.22 -10.97
N SER A 56 28.66 0.48 -11.78
CA SER A 56 28.94 1.76 -12.46
C SER A 56 27.81 2.30 -13.36
N LYS A 57 28.03 3.52 -13.88
CA LYS A 57 27.11 4.30 -14.75
C LYS A 57 26.54 3.57 -15.97
N ASP A 58 27.14 2.45 -16.37
CA ASP A 58 26.75 1.65 -17.53
C ASP A 58 25.90 0.41 -17.18
N GLU A 59 25.72 0.11 -15.89
CA GLU A 59 24.88 -1.00 -15.45
C GLU A 59 23.40 -0.60 -15.46
N VAL A 60 22.60 -1.43 -16.13
CA VAL A 60 21.14 -1.33 -16.11
C VAL A 60 20.62 -2.37 -15.14
N VAL A 61 20.08 -1.91 -14.01
CA VAL A 61 19.56 -2.79 -12.96
C VAL A 61 18.09 -3.11 -13.23
N PRO A 62 17.72 -4.37 -13.52
CA PRO A 62 16.33 -4.74 -13.75
C PRO A 62 15.55 -4.80 -12.44
N LEU A 63 14.39 -4.15 -12.42
CA LEU A 63 13.41 -4.19 -11.33
C LEU A 63 12.13 -4.89 -11.83
N PRO A 64 11.50 -5.76 -11.04
CA PRO A 64 10.32 -6.51 -11.46
C PRO A 64 9.03 -5.68 -11.47
N GLU A 65 9.05 -4.44 -10.97
CA GLU A 65 7.89 -3.55 -10.96
C GLU A 65 7.68 -2.88 -12.34
N SER A 66 6.42 -2.53 -12.62
CA SER A 66 6.05 -1.83 -13.84
C SER A 66 6.58 -0.39 -13.84
N SER A 67 6.70 0.21 -15.03
CA SER A 67 7.10 1.60 -15.18
C SER A 67 6.19 2.56 -14.41
N ALA A 68 4.88 2.30 -14.37
CA ALA A 68 3.92 3.11 -13.62
C ALA A 68 4.22 3.11 -12.10
N VAL A 69 4.50 1.93 -11.53
CA VAL A 69 4.88 1.79 -10.11
C VAL A 69 6.19 2.50 -9.82
N LEU A 70 7.19 2.30 -10.66
CA LEU A 70 8.50 2.94 -10.49
C LEU A 70 8.44 4.47 -10.66
N GLU A 71 7.58 5.00 -11.52
CA GLU A 71 7.36 6.45 -11.63
C GLU A 71 6.85 7.03 -10.31
N TRP A 72 5.84 6.41 -9.69
CA TRP A 72 5.35 6.85 -8.39
C TRP A 72 6.41 6.69 -7.30
N LEU A 73 7.08 5.54 -7.24
CA LEU A 73 8.09 5.25 -6.23
C LEU A 73 9.25 6.25 -6.29
N PHE A 74 9.80 6.48 -7.49
CA PHE A 74 10.93 7.39 -7.68
C PHE A 74 10.56 8.85 -7.45
N ARG A 75 9.29 9.24 -7.55
CA ARG A 75 8.89 10.58 -7.13
C ARG A 75 9.21 10.78 -5.64
N PHE A 76 8.93 9.82 -4.77
CA PHE A 76 9.18 9.93 -3.32
C PHE A 76 10.66 9.93 -2.93
N ILE A 77 11.53 9.44 -3.82
CA ILE A 77 12.97 9.43 -3.62
C ILE A 77 13.51 10.86 -3.68
N TYR A 78 13.02 11.69 -4.59
CA TYR A 78 13.50 13.06 -4.73
C TYR A 78 12.82 14.02 -3.74
N PRO A 79 13.57 14.92 -3.09
CA PRO A 79 13.04 15.79 -2.07
C PRO A 79 12.15 16.85 -2.74
N LYS A 80 10.83 16.66 -2.66
CA LYS A 80 9.83 17.67 -3.00
C LYS A 80 8.91 17.86 -1.82
N LEU A 81 8.36 19.07 -1.69
CA LEU A 81 7.42 19.39 -0.61
C LEU A 81 6.18 18.49 -0.72
N ARG A 82 5.97 17.63 0.29
CA ARG A 82 4.79 16.79 0.53
C ARG A 82 4.17 16.22 -0.74
N GLN A 83 4.69 15.07 -1.16
CA GLN A 83 4.06 14.31 -2.24
C GLN A 83 2.91 13.50 -1.64
N LYS A 84 1.68 13.91 -1.92
CA LYS A 84 0.50 13.11 -1.60
C LYS A 84 0.22 12.17 -2.76
N LEU A 85 -0.21 10.95 -2.43
CA LEU A 85 -0.83 10.07 -3.41
C LEU A 85 -2.17 10.67 -3.82
N ASP A 86 -2.51 10.49 -5.09
CA ASP A 86 -3.77 11.02 -5.61
C ASP A 86 -4.96 10.30 -4.94
N ALA A 87 -6.03 11.05 -4.67
CA ALA A 87 -7.26 10.47 -4.14
C ALA A 87 -7.89 9.50 -5.14
N ASP A 88 -7.73 9.78 -6.44
CA ASP A 88 -8.29 8.95 -7.51
C ASP A 88 -7.37 7.80 -7.95
N LEU A 89 -6.22 7.63 -7.28
CA LEU A 89 -5.32 6.50 -7.54
C LEU A 89 -6.07 5.19 -7.31
N GLN A 90 -6.08 4.33 -8.33
CA GLN A 90 -6.74 3.03 -8.28
C GLN A 90 -6.11 2.16 -7.19
N PHE A 91 -6.93 1.37 -6.48
CA PHE A 91 -6.46 0.57 -5.36
C PHE A 91 -5.40 -0.45 -5.78
N GLU A 92 -5.53 -1.05 -6.97
CA GLU A 92 -4.54 -2.00 -7.52
C GLU A 92 -3.16 -1.35 -7.62
N MET A 93 -3.10 -0.11 -8.09
CA MET A 93 -1.87 0.65 -8.21
C MET A 93 -1.31 1.05 -6.84
N LEU A 94 -2.19 1.39 -5.88
CA LEU A 94 -1.78 1.65 -4.50
C LEU A 94 -1.20 0.40 -3.82
N ASP A 95 -1.80 -0.77 -4.06
CA ASP A 95 -1.35 -2.05 -3.51
C ASP A 95 0.05 -2.41 -4.05
N GLU A 96 0.24 -2.34 -5.38
CA GLU A 96 1.54 -2.57 -6.01
C GLU A 96 2.60 -1.55 -5.54
N LEU A 97 2.23 -0.27 -5.44
CA LEU A 97 3.13 0.77 -4.95
C LEU A 97 3.52 0.56 -3.49
N SER A 98 2.58 0.15 -2.64
CA SER A 98 2.83 -0.12 -1.23
C SER A 98 3.84 -1.26 -1.06
N GLU A 99 3.66 -2.37 -1.80
CA GLU A 99 4.59 -3.49 -1.76
C GLU A 99 6.00 -3.12 -2.27
N ALA A 100 6.09 -2.27 -3.29
CA ALA A 100 7.35 -1.74 -3.77
C ALA A 100 8.01 -0.80 -2.75
N ALA A 101 7.22 0.07 -2.10
CA ALA A 101 7.71 1.00 -1.08
C ALA A 101 8.32 0.26 0.11
N GLU A 102 7.68 -0.81 0.58
CA GLU A 102 8.20 -1.68 1.64
C GLU A 102 9.47 -2.39 1.20
N LYS A 103 9.43 -3.03 0.02
CA LYS A 103 10.55 -3.82 -0.50
C LYS A 103 11.85 -3.02 -0.62
N TYR A 104 11.74 -1.78 -1.09
CA TYR A 104 12.88 -0.89 -1.27
C TYR A 104 13.10 0.04 -0.08
N GLU A 105 12.28 -0.08 0.98
CA GLU A 105 12.28 0.75 2.18
C GLU A 105 12.31 2.26 1.84
N VAL A 106 11.44 2.69 0.92
CA VAL A 106 11.28 4.11 0.56
C VAL A 106 10.39 4.77 1.62
N TYR A 107 10.99 5.22 2.71
CA TYR A 107 10.28 5.62 3.94
C TYR A 107 9.14 6.62 3.72
N ASN A 108 9.34 7.63 2.87
CA ASN A 108 8.31 8.61 2.56
C ASN A 108 7.13 8.00 1.77
N ALA A 109 7.39 7.02 0.91
CA ALA A 109 6.35 6.32 0.16
C ALA A 109 5.59 5.36 1.06
N MET A 110 6.27 4.69 2.02
CA MET A 110 5.64 3.81 3.01
C MET A 110 4.58 4.58 3.83
N ASP A 111 4.96 5.72 4.43
CA ASP A 111 4.04 6.57 5.21
C ASP A 111 2.84 7.08 4.38
N ALA A 112 3.10 7.50 3.13
CA ALA A 112 2.05 7.93 2.21
C ALA A 112 1.10 6.79 1.82
N CYS A 113 1.63 5.60 1.56
CA CYS A 113 0.84 4.41 1.22
C CYS A 113 0.02 3.94 2.43
N GLU A 114 0.61 3.89 3.63
CA GLU A 114 -0.08 3.49 4.86
C GLU A 114 -1.28 4.41 5.14
N THR A 115 -1.06 5.73 5.03
CA THR A 115 -2.12 6.73 5.18
C THR A 115 -3.23 6.50 4.16
N ARG A 116 -2.88 6.36 2.87
CA ARG A 116 -3.86 6.19 1.80
C ARG A 116 -4.61 4.86 1.91
N MET A 117 -3.95 3.77 2.28
CA MET A 117 -4.56 2.45 2.53
C MET A 117 -5.63 2.57 3.61
N SER A 118 -5.31 3.25 4.72
CA SER A 118 -6.26 3.49 5.83
C SER A 118 -7.50 4.25 5.36
N GLU A 119 -7.34 5.26 4.51
CA GLU A 119 -8.46 6.03 3.93
C GLU A 119 -9.36 5.23 3.00
N THR A 120 -8.88 4.09 2.45
CA THR A 120 -9.70 3.21 1.59
C THR A 120 -10.54 2.20 2.36
N LEU A 121 -10.36 2.07 3.67
CA LEU A 121 -11.25 1.26 4.50
C LEU A 121 -12.67 1.86 4.51
N PRO A 122 -13.72 1.02 4.49
CA PRO A 122 -13.71 -0.44 4.62
C PRO A 122 -13.64 -1.20 3.29
N ASN A 123 -13.52 -0.52 2.14
CA ASN A 123 -13.81 -1.10 0.82
C ASN A 123 -12.86 -2.24 0.42
N HIS A 124 -11.59 -2.16 0.83
CA HIS A 124 -10.55 -3.13 0.49
C HIS A 124 -9.98 -3.85 1.72
N ALA A 125 -10.77 -3.97 2.80
CA ALA A 125 -10.32 -4.48 4.09
C ALA A 125 -9.65 -5.87 4.01
N ASP A 126 -10.08 -6.74 3.10
CA ASP A 126 -9.48 -8.06 2.88
C ASP A 126 -8.06 -7.98 2.32
N ARG A 127 -7.75 -7.07 1.40
CA ARG A 127 -6.37 -6.88 0.90
C ARG A 127 -5.51 -6.11 1.91
N ILE A 128 -6.10 -5.10 2.54
CA ILE A 128 -5.40 -4.26 3.52
C ILE A 128 -4.95 -5.06 4.74
N ILE A 129 -5.78 -5.99 5.26
CA ILE A 129 -5.37 -6.81 6.41
C ILE A 129 -4.18 -7.72 6.05
N HIS A 130 -4.05 -8.17 4.80
CA HIS A 130 -2.89 -8.92 4.33
C HIS A 130 -1.62 -8.09 4.33
N TYR A 131 -1.68 -6.93 3.70
CA TYR A 131 -0.58 -5.97 3.67
C TYR A 131 -0.15 -5.60 5.09
N ALA A 132 -1.11 -5.24 5.96
CA ALA A 132 -0.85 -4.81 7.32
C ALA A 132 -0.19 -5.91 8.18
N ILE A 133 -0.63 -7.17 8.05
CA ILE A 133 0.00 -8.29 8.76
C ILE A 133 1.41 -8.53 8.25
N LYS A 134 1.60 -8.52 6.92
CA LYS A 134 2.88 -8.80 6.28
C LYS A 134 3.96 -7.81 6.72
N HIS A 135 3.60 -6.54 6.87
CA HIS A 135 4.52 -5.44 7.19
C HIS A 135 4.41 -4.94 8.64
N ASN A 136 3.64 -5.64 9.48
CA ASN A 136 3.49 -5.40 10.93
C ASN A 136 2.82 -4.06 11.33
N TYR A 137 1.85 -3.58 10.55
CA TYR A 137 1.04 -2.41 10.87
C TYR A 137 -0.14 -2.77 11.78
N SER A 138 0.11 -2.96 13.08
CA SER A 138 -0.89 -3.46 14.04
C SER A 138 -2.18 -2.64 14.10
N ALA A 139 -2.10 -1.31 14.12
CA ALA A 139 -3.28 -0.44 14.14
C ALA A 139 -4.15 -0.61 12.87
N MET A 140 -3.51 -0.85 11.72
CA MET A 140 -4.20 -1.12 10.46
C MET A 140 -4.80 -2.53 10.44
N VAL A 141 -4.14 -3.52 11.05
CA VAL A 141 -4.70 -4.86 11.24
C VAL A 141 -6.00 -4.79 12.03
N ASP A 142 -6.02 -4.06 13.14
CA ASP A 142 -7.21 -3.90 13.98
C ASP A 142 -8.34 -3.20 13.20
N ALA A 143 -8.04 -2.09 12.54
CA ALA A 143 -9.01 -1.34 11.74
C ALA A 143 -9.60 -2.17 10.59
N ALA A 144 -8.77 -2.96 9.89
CA ALA A 144 -9.21 -3.83 8.82
C ALA A 144 -10.00 -5.03 9.34
N ALA A 145 -9.61 -5.62 10.48
CA ALA A 145 -10.34 -6.70 11.12
C ALA A 145 -11.74 -6.24 11.57
N GLU A 146 -11.85 -5.05 12.15
CA GLU A 146 -13.13 -4.43 12.51
C GLU A 146 -13.99 -4.17 11.27
N ALA A 147 -13.40 -3.63 10.19
CA ALA A 147 -14.12 -3.40 8.93
C ALA A 147 -14.71 -4.70 8.35
N LEU A 148 -14.00 -5.82 8.48
CA LEU A 148 -14.46 -7.14 8.05
C LEU A 148 -15.62 -7.69 8.89
N LEU A 149 -15.79 -7.28 10.15
CA LEU A 149 -16.94 -7.67 10.98
C LEU A 149 -18.29 -7.22 10.39
N ARG A 150 -18.27 -6.16 9.56
CA ARG A 150 -19.48 -5.66 8.88
C ARG A 150 -19.92 -6.54 7.71
N GLN A 151 -19.08 -7.50 7.29
CA GLN A 151 -19.39 -8.45 6.23
C GLN A 151 -19.91 -9.76 6.82
N PRO A 152 -20.83 -10.47 6.15
CA PRO A 152 -21.22 -11.81 6.58
C PRO A 152 -20.00 -12.73 6.68
N VAL A 153 -19.92 -13.56 7.73
CA VAL A 153 -18.81 -14.51 7.97
C VAL A 153 -18.48 -15.35 6.73
N GLY A 154 -19.50 -15.80 6.00
CA GLY A 154 -19.31 -16.57 4.77
C GLY A 154 -18.65 -15.79 3.62
N GLN A 155 -18.75 -14.46 3.59
CA GLN A 155 -18.02 -13.61 2.64
C GLN A 155 -16.58 -13.41 3.09
N ALA A 156 -16.34 -13.15 4.38
CA ALA A 156 -14.99 -13.05 4.94
C ALA A 156 -14.19 -14.35 4.70
N MET A 157 -14.81 -15.52 4.90
CA MET A 157 -14.20 -16.83 4.63
C MET A 157 -13.75 -17.01 3.17
N LYS A 158 -14.43 -16.39 2.21
CA LYS A 158 -14.08 -16.49 0.78
C LYS A 158 -12.92 -15.57 0.40
N LYS A 159 -12.74 -14.47 1.14
CA LYS A 159 -11.73 -13.45 0.86
C LYS A 159 -10.43 -13.69 1.61
N LEU A 160 -10.51 -14.25 2.82
CA LEU A 160 -9.35 -14.48 3.67
C LEU A 160 -8.76 -15.90 3.45
N PRO A 161 -7.43 -16.03 3.37
CA PRO A 161 -6.71 -17.28 3.52
C PRO A 161 -7.05 -17.99 4.83
N GLN A 162 -6.98 -19.31 4.82
CA GLN A 162 -7.48 -20.17 5.90
C GLN A 162 -6.87 -19.84 7.28
N ASN A 163 -5.56 -19.56 7.34
CA ASN A 163 -4.87 -19.21 8.58
C ASN A 163 -5.37 -17.88 9.15
N LEU A 164 -5.55 -16.88 8.28
CA LEU A 164 -6.05 -15.57 8.69
C LEU A 164 -7.54 -15.61 9.06
N PHE A 165 -8.33 -16.38 8.31
CA PHE A 165 -9.74 -16.59 8.60
C PHE A 165 -9.93 -17.18 10.00
N LEU A 166 -9.12 -18.16 10.42
CA LEU A 166 -9.23 -18.74 11.75
C LEU A 166 -8.97 -17.70 12.85
N ALA A 167 -7.91 -16.90 12.70
CA ALA A 167 -7.60 -15.83 13.65
C ALA A 167 -8.72 -14.78 13.70
N TRP A 168 -9.21 -14.36 12.53
CA TRP A 168 -10.31 -13.41 12.42
C TRP A 168 -11.63 -13.98 12.97
N ALA A 169 -11.91 -15.27 12.80
CA ALA A 169 -13.13 -15.91 13.32
C ALA A 169 -13.14 -15.96 14.86
N LEU A 170 -11.99 -16.22 15.49
CA LEU A 170 -11.84 -16.12 16.95
C LEU A 170 -12.07 -14.69 17.43
N TYR A 171 -11.49 -13.71 16.73
CA TYR A 171 -11.71 -12.29 17.00
C TYR A 171 -13.20 -11.91 16.86
N HIS A 172 -13.86 -12.35 15.78
CA HIS A 172 -15.27 -12.12 15.53
C HIS A 172 -16.16 -12.73 16.63
N ASP A 173 -15.87 -13.94 17.10
CA ASP A 173 -16.62 -14.56 18.19
C ASP A 173 -16.46 -13.79 19.51
N GLN A 174 -15.23 -13.42 19.87
CA GLN A 174 -14.95 -12.59 21.05
C GLN A 174 -15.71 -11.25 20.98
N TRP A 175 -15.65 -10.58 19.84
CA TRP A 175 -16.37 -9.32 19.63
C TRP A 175 -17.89 -9.50 19.72
N SER A 176 -18.43 -10.56 19.13
CA SER A 176 -19.86 -10.89 19.19
C SER A 176 -20.32 -11.21 20.62
N ASN A 177 -19.46 -11.82 21.44
CA ASN A 177 -19.72 -12.07 22.86
C ASN A 177 -19.75 -10.75 23.64
N LEU A 178 -18.79 -9.86 23.42
CA LEU A 178 -18.76 -8.53 24.05
C LEU A 178 -19.98 -7.70 23.68
N GLN A 179 -20.38 -7.69 22.40
CA GLN A 179 -21.59 -6.98 21.97
C GLN A 179 -22.85 -7.53 22.64
N ARG A 180 -22.97 -8.86 22.73
CA ARG A 180 -24.08 -9.50 23.46
C ARG A 180 -24.08 -9.08 24.92
N MET A 181 -22.94 -9.17 25.62
CA MET A 181 -22.84 -8.76 27.03
C MET A 181 -23.20 -7.29 27.24
N ALA A 182 -22.70 -6.38 26.40
CA ALA A 182 -23.03 -4.96 26.48
C ALA A 182 -24.53 -4.68 26.30
N ILE A 183 -25.21 -5.43 25.44
CA ILE A 183 -26.68 -5.34 25.28
C ILE A 183 -27.42 -5.85 26.53
N TYR A 184 -26.93 -6.90 27.18
CA TYR A 184 -27.54 -7.46 28.40
C TYR A 184 -27.27 -6.65 29.66
N GLU A 185 -26.11 -5.98 29.77
CA GLU A 185 -25.75 -5.15 30.93
C GLU A 185 -26.38 -3.74 30.91
N HIS A 186 -26.91 -3.30 29.77
CA HIS A 186 -27.68 -2.04 29.67
C HIS A 186 -29.10 -2.25 29.08
N PRO A 187 -30.06 -2.83 29.84
CA PRO A 187 -31.43 -3.05 29.35
C PRO A 187 -32.28 -1.77 29.20
N TYR A 188 -31.78 -0.61 29.66
CA TYR A 188 -32.54 0.65 29.67
C TYR A 188 -31.71 1.85 29.18
N GLY A 189 -31.90 2.22 27.91
CA GLY A 189 -32.16 3.61 27.52
C GLY A 189 -31.00 4.49 27.02
N PHE A 190 -30.69 4.39 25.71
CA PHE A 190 -30.37 5.60 24.92
C PHE A 190 -31.70 6.22 24.44
N GLY A 191 -32.46 6.77 25.39
CA GLY A 191 -33.79 7.33 25.13
C GLY A 191 -34.20 8.27 26.24
N GLY A 192 -34.01 9.57 26.01
CA GLY A 192 -34.67 10.63 26.79
C GLY A 192 -33.77 11.52 27.64
N TRP A 193 -32.93 12.36 27.03
CA TRP A 193 -32.34 13.53 27.71
C TRP A 193 -32.29 14.81 26.85
N PHE A 194 -33.14 14.93 25.83
CA PHE A 194 -33.45 16.23 25.22
C PHE A 194 -34.95 16.52 25.35
N SER A 195 -35.35 16.94 26.54
CA SER A 195 -36.56 17.75 26.71
C SER A 195 -36.15 18.98 27.49
N PHE A 196 -35.78 20.04 26.75
CA PHE A 196 -35.74 21.38 27.28
C PHE A 196 -37.18 21.81 27.57
N GLY A 197 -37.65 21.51 28.78
CA GLY A 197 -38.80 22.18 29.36
C GLY A 197 -38.40 23.61 29.69
N VAL A 198 -38.86 24.56 28.88
CA VAL A 198 -38.85 25.99 29.22
C VAL A 198 -39.98 26.21 30.24
N PRO A 199 -39.72 26.67 31.48
CA PRO A 199 -40.79 27.20 32.30
C PRO A 199 -40.96 28.68 31.98
N GLY A 200 -42.11 29.02 31.39
CA GLY A 200 -42.59 30.40 31.33
C GLY A 200 -43.12 30.84 32.68
N LYS A 201 -42.59 31.95 33.20
CA LYS A 201 -43.32 33.17 33.55
C LYS A 201 -42.34 34.27 33.94
#